data_AF-A0A6N8APQ5-F1
#
_entry.id   AF-A0A6N8APQ5-F1
#
_cell.length_a   1.000
_cell.length_b   1.000
_cell.length_c   1.000
_cell.angle_alpha   90.00
_cell.angle_beta   90.00
_cell.angle_gamma   90.00
#
_symmetry.space_group_name_H-M   'P 1'
#
loop_
_entity.id
_entity.type
_entity.pdbx_description
1 polymer ?
#
loop_
_entity_poly.entity_id
_entity_poly.type
_entity_poly.pdbx_seq_one_letter_code
_entity_poly.pdbx_strand_id
1 'polypeptide(L)'
;MSLPSDATPETSVPAAAGATGTGLPTVDALMDEQPPADTDADAPAPRYRLPQSSVPPTIMLQAAVARLVEQKERIDRLAREGLLDGLFPAEWSAVPGNELRAFVASVVPFASDSVRGETVAARVPLKYLLGQSHRWGRDDVAEPRSLSAFLASDERAAAGAADAAEVMLLGPLGLGWAQVGRSRVGFLRAMGAESLAARVTALPYPAPEQLALYQVSVAGATQVWCVLDNRRLRALSAPSLSVPLLTAYGVVAPQAWPAQWPDPVEVDAELGLARAGKGAHEVDLVRLVDKIQRSRAGEAWSSASLMQLHTWVPRWRFFLASFIGLPAALLLIAALALPGRVEAAAVAAALGFAGGAIAALAAPWIYARRKFLS
;
A
#
# COMPACT_ATOMS: atom_id res chain seq x y z
N MET A 1 21.89 -50.21 -47.36
CA MET A 1 21.95 -48.75 -47.60
C MET A 1 22.71 -48.20 -46.41
N SER A 2 23.97 -47.85 -46.63
CA SER A 2 24.94 -47.53 -45.57
C SER A 2 25.36 -46.07 -45.68
N LEU A 3 25.74 -45.52 -44.52
CA LEU A 3 26.46 -44.27 -44.23
C LEU A 3 25.60 -43.01 -43.96
N PRO A 4 26.07 -42.06 -43.12
CA PRO A 4 27.08 -42.16 -42.06
C PRO A 4 26.72 -41.48 -40.72
N SER A 5 27.55 -41.83 -39.74
CA SER A 5 27.81 -41.17 -38.46
C SER A 5 28.23 -39.71 -38.65
N ASP A 6 27.71 -38.81 -37.83
CA ASP A 6 28.39 -37.56 -37.48
C ASP A 6 28.17 -37.26 -36.00
N ALA A 7 29.25 -37.37 -35.24
CA ALA A 7 29.34 -37.06 -33.84
C ALA A 7 30.30 -35.88 -33.70
N THR A 8 29.83 -34.77 -33.13
CA THR A 8 30.65 -33.69 -32.57
C THR A 8 29.73 -32.83 -31.67
N PRO A 9 30.28 -32.14 -30.66
CA PRO A 9 29.85 -32.30 -29.28
C PRO A 9 28.93 -31.18 -28.80
N GLU A 10 28.26 -31.46 -27.69
CA GLU A 10 27.48 -30.54 -26.88
C GLU A 10 28.16 -29.17 -26.76
N THR A 11 27.56 -28.18 -27.42
CA THR A 11 27.92 -26.79 -27.22
C THR A 11 27.19 -26.32 -25.98
N SER A 12 27.93 -26.24 -24.88
CA SER A 12 27.55 -25.62 -23.63
C SER A 12 26.85 -24.28 -23.87
N VAL A 13 25.56 -24.23 -23.53
CA VAL A 13 24.82 -22.96 -23.37
C VAL A 13 25.51 -22.19 -22.23
N PRO A 14 25.95 -20.94 -22.45
CA PRO A 14 26.52 -20.16 -21.35
C PRO A 14 25.39 -19.88 -20.35
N ALA A 15 25.61 -20.33 -19.12
CA ALA A 15 24.76 -19.99 -18.00
C ALA A 15 24.56 -18.48 -17.95
N ALA A 16 23.30 -18.06 -18.02
CA ALA A 16 22.90 -16.69 -17.81
C ALA A 16 23.52 -16.18 -16.50
N ALA A 17 24.19 -15.02 -16.60
CA ALA A 17 24.81 -14.32 -15.49
C ALA A 17 23.90 -14.31 -14.27
N GLY A 18 24.33 -15.01 -13.22
CA GLY A 18 23.62 -15.16 -11.97
C GLY A 18 23.38 -13.81 -11.31
N ALA A 19 22.14 -13.64 -10.86
CA ALA A 19 21.77 -12.61 -9.91
C ALA A 19 22.76 -12.58 -8.75
N THR A 20 23.33 -11.40 -8.49
CA THR A 20 24.21 -11.11 -7.36
C THR A 20 23.44 -11.21 -6.05
N GLY A 21 23.31 -12.44 -5.54
CA GLY A 21 22.63 -12.77 -4.30
C GLY A 21 23.60 -13.25 -3.23
N THR A 22 23.75 -12.44 -2.17
CA THR A 22 23.82 -12.83 -0.74
C THR A 22 24.25 -14.26 -0.42
N GLY A 23 25.48 -14.65 -0.75
CA GLY A 23 26.15 -15.83 -0.18
C GLY A 23 26.91 -15.45 1.10
N LEU A 24 27.18 -16.42 1.97
CA LEU A 24 28.25 -16.24 2.97
C LEU A 24 29.57 -16.05 2.19
N PRO A 25 30.46 -15.14 2.62
CA PRO A 25 31.78 -15.04 2.01
C PRO A 25 32.51 -16.38 2.12
N THR A 26 33.32 -16.71 1.12
CA THR A 26 34.10 -17.94 1.12
C THR A 26 35.15 -17.92 2.22
N VAL A 27 35.55 -19.10 2.70
CA VAL A 27 36.59 -19.23 3.74
C VAL A 27 37.89 -18.53 3.29
N ASP A 28 38.27 -18.65 2.01
CA ASP A 28 39.46 -17.97 1.48
C ASP A 28 39.39 -16.44 1.62
N ALA A 29 38.22 -15.83 1.39
CA ALA A 29 38.02 -14.39 1.57
C ALA A 29 38.09 -13.95 3.05
N LEU A 30 37.79 -14.86 3.99
CA LEU A 30 37.95 -14.63 5.43
C LEU A 30 39.40 -14.79 5.89
N MET A 31 40.21 -15.56 5.17
CA MET A 31 41.61 -15.83 5.50
C MET A 31 42.57 -14.76 4.97
N ASP A 32 42.22 -14.06 3.88
CA ASP A 32 42.99 -12.94 3.33
C ASP A 32 42.96 -11.70 4.24
N GLU A 33 41.91 -11.52 5.04
CA GLU A 33 41.86 -10.53 6.12
C GLU A 33 42.35 -11.18 7.42
N GLN A 34 43.64 -11.04 7.68
CA GLN A 34 44.30 -11.61 8.85
C GLN A 34 43.59 -11.15 10.14
N PRO A 35 42.95 -12.05 10.91
CA PRO A 35 42.36 -11.68 12.18
C PRO A 35 43.47 -11.18 13.11
N PRO A 36 43.22 -10.17 13.96
CA PRO A 36 44.19 -9.81 14.99
C PRO A 36 44.47 -11.08 15.80
N ALA A 37 45.75 -11.41 15.92
CA ALA A 37 46.24 -12.60 16.62
C ALA A 37 45.54 -12.76 17.97
N ASP A 38 45.23 -14.01 18.35
CA ASP A 38 44.71 -14.38 19.66
C ASP A 38 45.52 -13.68 20.76
N THR A 39 44.97 -12.58 21.28
CA THR A 39 45.55 -11.88 22.42
C THR A 39 44.43 -11.26 23.23
N ASP A 40 44.27 -11.84 24.42
CA ASP A 40 43.74 -11.28 25.66
C ASP A 40 42.29 -10.80 25.69
N ALA A 41 41.60 -11.24 26.75
CA ALA A 41 40.27 -10.78 27.17
C ALA A 41 40.21 -9.28 27.56
N ASP A 42 41.27 -8.51 27.27
CA ASP A 42 41.44 -7.08 27.54
C ASP A 42 41.86 -6.27 26.28
N ALA A 43 41.67 -6.82 25.08
CA ALA A 43 41.92 -6.08 23.85
C ALA A 43 41.10 -4.77 23.80
N PRO A 44 41.73 -3.60 23.56
CA PRO A 44 41.01 -2.33 23.50
C PRO A 44 39.97 -2.36 22.39
N ALA A 45 38.80 -1.77 22.64
CA ALA A 45 37.70 -1.72 21.68
C ALA A 45 38.22 -1.30 20.29
N PRO A 46 37.80 -2.00 19.22
CA PRO A 46 38.26 -1.71 17.86
C PRO A 46 38.05 -0.23 17.54
N ARG A 47 39.15 0.46 17.20
CA ARG A 47 39.12 1.88 16.86
C ARG A 47 38.54 2.07 15.46
N TYR A 48 37.22 2.22 15.41
CA TYR A 48 36.51 2.54 14.19
C TYR A 48 36.82 3.97 13.74
N ARG A 49 37.02 4.16 12.42
CA ARG A 49 37.37 5.47 11.83
C ARG A 49 36.15 6.21 11.31
N LEU A 50 35.09 5.49 10.95
CA LEU A 50 33.87 6.08 10.40
C LEU A 50 33.05 6.82 11.47
N PRO A 51 32.39 7.94 11.11
CA PRO A 51 31.48 8.63 12.01
C PRO A 51 30.24 7.78 12.31
N GLN A 52 29.62 7.99 13.47
CA GLN A 52 28.33 7.38 13.78
C GLN A 52 27.20 8.02 12.97
N SER A 53 26.22 7.21 12.54
CA SER A 53 24.99 7.70 11.92
C SER A 53 24.11 8.41 12.94
N SER A 54 23.08 9.13 12.48
CA SER A 54 22.09 9.70 13.39
C SER A 54 21.39 8.61 14.21
N VAL A 55 21.08 8.97 15.46
CA VAL A 55 20.33 8.15 16.41
C VAL A 55 19.00 8.82 16.72
N PRO A 56 18.01 8.10 17.26
CA PRO A 56 16.74 8.71 17.64
C PRO A 56 16.96 9.86 18.64
N PRO A 57 16.34 11.03 18.41
CA PRO A 57 16.69 12.27 19.12
C PRO A 57 16.24 12.32 20.58
N THR A 58 15.22 11.54 20.97
CA THR A 58 14.67 11.52 22.32
C THR A 58 14.80 10.14 22.96
N ILE A 59 14.92 10.08 24.29
CA ILE A 59 15.04 8.81 25.03
C ILE A 59 13.82 7.92 24.80
N MET A 60 12.63 8.51 24.74
CA MET A 60 11.38 7.77 24.46
C MET A 60 11.43 7.13 23.08
N LEU A 61 11.88 7.87 22.06
CA LEU A 61 11.99 7.32 20.72
C LEU A 61 13.11 6.27 20.61
N GLN A 62 14.24 6.47 21.30
CA GLN A 62 15.30 5.47 21.39
C GLN A 62 14.79 4.15 21.96
N ALA A 63 14.02 4.20 23.05
CA ALA A 63 13.42 3.02 23.66
C ALA A 63 12.39 2.34 22.73
N ALA A 64 11.54 3.12 22.05
CA ALA A 64 10.53 2.59 21.14
C ALA A 64 11.15 1.95 19.89
N VAL A 65 12.16 2.60 19.28
CA VAL A 65 12.90 2.07 18.12
C VAL A 65 13.66 0.80 18.51
N ALA A 66 14.35 0.79 19.65
CA ALA A 66 15.06 -0.40 20.13
C ALA A 66 14.09 -1.57 20.36
N ARG A 67 12.94 -1.31 20.99
CA ARG A 67 11.91 -2.31 21.21
C ARG A 67 11.34 -2.86 19.90
N LEU A 68 11.12 -2.00 18.89
CA LEU A 68 10.68 -2.43 17.58
C LEU A 68 11.71 -3.35 16.91
N VAL A 69 13.00 -3.01 16.98
CA VAL A 69 14.09 -3.84 16.44
C VAL A 69 14.12 -5.21 17.13
N GLU A 70 14.02 -5.25 18.46
CA GLU A 70 13.96 -6.50 19.23
C GLU A 70 12.72 -7.33 18.88
N GLN A 71 11.55 -6.71 18.75
CA GLN A 71 10.31 -7.39 18.36
C GLN A 71 10.44 -7.99 16.97
N LYS A 72 11.00 -7.25 16.00
CA LYS A 72 11.23 -7.75 14.66
C LYS A 72 12.22 -8.93 14.65
N GLU A 73 13.27 -8.89 15.47
CA GLU A 73 14.20 -10.01 15.58
C GLU A 73 13.53 -11.27 16.16
N ARG A 74 12.68 -11.11 17.18
CA ARG A 74 11.89 -12.24 17.73
C ARG A 74 10.95 -12.82 16.68
N ILE A 75 10.29 -11.96 15.89
CA ILE A 75 9.45 -12.38 14.77
C ILE A 75 10.26 -13.17 13.74
N ASP A 76 11.45 -12.68 13.35
CA ASP A 76 12.33 -13.39 12.41
C ASP A 76 12.78 -14.76 12.94
N ARG A 77 13.04 -14.88 14.24
CA ARG A 77 13.42 -16.15 14.86
C ARG A 77 12.28 -17.15 14.81
N LEU A 78 11.08 -16.74 15.21
CA LEU A 78 9.89 -17.59 15.14
C LEU A 78 9.54 -17.97 13.70
N ALA A 79 9.75 -17.07 12.73
CA ALA A 79 9.59 -17.36 11.31
C ALA A 79 10.56 -18.43 10.82
N ARG A 80 11.84 -18.32 11.24
CA ARG A 80 12.88 -19.31 10.92
C ARG A 80 12.55 -20.71 11.43
N GLU A 81 11.90 -20.79 12.59
CA GLU A 81 11.44 -22.03 13.21
C GLU A 81 10.13 -22.58 12.57
N GLY A 82 9.55 -21.88 11.58
CA GLY A 82 8.29 -22.27 10.94
C GLY A 82 7.04 -22.05 11.81
N LEU A 83 7.17 -21.36 12.95
CA LEU A 83 6.08 -21.18 13.91
C LEU A 83 5.08 -20.10 13.51
N LEU A 84 5.37 -19.34 12.46
CA LEU A 84 4.54 -18.22 11.96
C LEU A 84 3.95 -18.47 10.57
N ASP A 85 4.01 -19.71 10.08
CA ASP A 85 3.47 -20.08 8.78
C ASP A 85 1.96 -19.78 8.70
N GLY A 86 1.56 -19.00 7.71
CA GLY A 86 0.17 -18.55 7.53
C GLY A 86 -0.32 -17.48 8.52
N LEU A 87 0.50 -17.08 9.51
CA LEU A 87 0.16 -16.04 10.49
C LEU A 87 0.66 -14.65 10.10
N PHE A 88 1.57 -14.56 9.12
CA PHE A 88 2.04 -13.28 8.63
C PHE A 88 0.96 -12.53 7.85
N PRO A 89 0.85 -11.21 8.04
CA PRO A 89 0.12 -10.37 7.11
C PRO A 89 0.62 -10.63 5.68
N ALA A 90 -0.30 -10.90 4.75
CA ALA A 90 0.05 -11.26 3.37
C ALA A 90 0.96 -10.22 2.69
N GLU A 91 0.81 -8.96 3.08
CA GLU A 91 1.64 -7.82 2.67
C GLU A 91 3.14 -8.00 3.00
N TRP A 92 3.52 -8.70 4.07
CA TRP A 92 4.92 -8.88 4.48
C TRP A 92 5.64 -9.94 3.65
N SER A 93 4.89 -10.87 3.06
CA SER A 93 5.41 -11.98 2.24
C SER A 93 5.01 -11.87 0.77
N ALA A 94 4.38 -10.76 0.35
CA ALA A 94 3.81 -10.61 -0.99
C ALA A 94 4.87 -10.67 -2.10
N VAL A 95 6.10 -10.21 -1.83
CA VAL A 95 7.21 -10.20 -2.79
C VAL A 95 8.45 -10.79 -2.12
N PRO A 96 8.92 -11.98 -2.58
CA PRO A 96 10.14 -12.58 -2.08
C PRO A 96 11.34 -11.63 -2.21
N GLY A 97 12.14 -11.54 -1.15
CA GLY A 97 13.29 -10.64 -1.07
C GLY A 97 12.95 -9.18 -0.80
N ASN A 98 11.70 -8.82 -0.53
CA ASN A 98 11.29 -7.46 -0.15
C ASN A 98 10.61 -7.38 1.23
N GLU A 99 10.68 -8.44 2.02
CA GLU A 99 9.91 -8.64 3.26
C GLU A 99 10.26 -7.59 4.31
N LEU A 100 11.54 -7.20 4.39
CA LEU A 100 11.98 -6.17 5.34
C LEU A 100 11.42 -4.79 4.97
N ARG A 101 11.43 -4.44 3.69
CA ARG A 101 10.84 -3.18 3.22
C ARG A 101 9.32 -3.19 3.43
N ALA A 102 8.67 -4.32 3.16
CA ALA A 102 7.24 -4.48 3.40
C ALA A 102 6.88 -4.33 4.89
N PHE A 103 7.68 -4.92 5.78
CA PHE A 103 7.56 -4.72 7.22
C PHE A 103 7.75 -3.25 7.63
N VAL A 104 8.74 -2.56 7.08
CA VAL A 104 8.93 -1.12 7.37
C VAL A 104 7.72 -0.31 6.87
N ALA A 105 7.20 -0.62 5.68
CA ALA A 105 6.05 0.09 5.11
C ALA A 105 4.73 -0.15 5.87
N SER A 106 4.59 -1.29 6.55
CA SER A 106 3.43 -1.63 7.38
C SER A 106 3.51 -1.02 8.78
N VAL A 107 4.72 -0.92 9.36
CA VAL A 107 4.93 -0.37 10.70
C VAL A 107 5.08 1.16 10.69
N VAL A 108 5.75 1.70 9.67
CA VAL A 108 6.07 3.13 9.56
C VAL A 108 5.27 3.73 8.39
N PRO A 109 4.04 4.23 8.65
CA PRO A 109 3.19 4.76 7.59
C PRO A 109 3.87 5.96 6.91
N PHE A 110 3.66 6.09 5.61
CA PHE A 110 4.22 7.16 4.76
C PHE A 110 5.76 7.23 4.70
N ALA A 111 6.47 6.23 5.21
CA ALA A 111 7.90 6.08 4.90
C ALA A 111 8.06 5.89 3.39
N SER A 112 8.84 6.77 2.76
CA SER A 112 9.08 6.75 1.32
C SER A 112 10.58 6.73 1.03
N ASP A 113 10.97 5.96 0.03
CA ASP A 113 12.32 5.97 -0.55
C ASP A 113 12.38 6.73 -1.88
N SER A 114 11.31 7.46 -2.24
CA SER A 114 11.22 8.24 -3.48
C SER A 114 12.12 9.47 -3.46
N VAL A 115 12.33 10.05 -2.27
CA VAL A 115 13.27 11.16 -2.05
C VAL A 115 14.40 10.60 -1.21
N ARG A 116 15.61 10.62 -1.77
CA ARG A 116 16.82 10.12 -1.13
C ARG A 116 17.79 11.27 -0.94
N GLY A 117 18.28 11.40 0.29
CA GLY A 117 19.37 12.32 0.60
C GLY A 117 20.71 11.76 0.15
N GLU A 118 21.77 12.39 0.62
CA GLU A 118 23.14 11.96 0.37
C GLU A 118 23.40 10.56 0.98
N THR A 119 24.22 9.78 0.27
CA THR A 119 24.72 8.49 0.75
C THR A 119 26.13 8.66 1.30
N VAL A 120 26.31 8.41 2.59
CA VAL A 120 27.59 8.57 3.30
C VAL A 120 28.05 7.26 3.93
N ALA A 121 29.37 7.06 4.06
CA ALA A 121 29.91 5.95 4.83
C ALA A 121 29.83 6.28 6.32
N ALA A 122 29.13 5.46 7.10
CA ALA A 122 28.94 5.68 8.53
C ALA A 122 28.75 4.36 9.30
N ARG A 123 28.89 4.45 10.62
CA ARG A 123 28.62 3.38 11.58
C ARG A 123 27.19 3.50 12.09
N VAL A 124 26.35 2.54 11.76
CA VAL A 124 24.94 2.49 12.20
C VAL A 124 24.83 1.67 13.48
N PRO A 125 24.30 2.22 14.59
CA PRO A 125 24.09 1.46 15.80
C PRO A 125 23.10 0.30 15.58
N LEU A 126 23.52 -0.92 15.91
CA LEU A 126 22.72 -2.12 15.69
C LEU A 126 21.43 -2.13 16.52
N LYS A 127 21.40 -1.37 17.62
CA LYS A 127 20.21 -1.16 18.46
C LYS A 127 19.06 -0.48 17.71
N TYR A 128 19.35 0.28 16.65
CA TYR A 128 18.35 1.04 15.88
C TYR A 128 18.25 0.59 14.42
N LEU A 129 18.82 -0.58 14.10
CA LEU A 129 18.87 -1.13 12.74
C LEU A 129 18.06 -2.41 12.59
N LEU A 130 17.10 -2.38 11.67
CA LEU A 130 16.32 -3.55 11.25
C LEU A 130 17.09 -4.37 10.21
N GLY A 131 17.03 -5.69 10.36
CA GLY A 131 17.59 -6.68 9.44
C GLY A 131 16.61 -7.80 9.12
N GLN A 132 17.11 -8.85 8.47
CA GLN A 132 16.38 -10.09 8.19
C GLN A 132 17.13 -11.28 8.80
N SER A 133 16.82 -11.60 10.06
CA SER A 133 17.58 -12.61 10.82
C SER A 133 17.09 -14.05 10.58
N HIS A 134 16.06 -14.24 9.74
CA HIS A 134 15.45 -15.55 9.53
C HIS A 134 16.22 -16.45 8.56
N ARG A 135 17.13 -15.90 7.73
CA ARG A 135 17.84 -16.66 6.69
C ARG A 135 18.99 -17.50 7.21
N TRP A 136 19.87 -16.88 8.00
CA TRP A 136 21.03 -17.52 8.63
C TRP A 136 21.43 -16.70 9.87
N GLY A 137 22.17 -17.32 10.77
CA GLY A 137 22.60 -16.76 12.05
C GLY A 137 23.91 -17.38 12.49
N ARG A 138 24.22 -17.22 13.78
CA ARG A 138 25.51 -17.64 14.35
C ARG A 138 25.79 -19.14 14.19
N ASP A 139 24.78 -19.98 14.36
CA ASP A 139 24.94 -21.43 14.37
C ASP A 139 25.16 -22.01 12.96
N ASP A 140 24.94 -21.22 11.91
CA ASP A 140 25.16 -21.61 10.51
C ASP A 140 26.58 -21.30 10.01
N VAL A 141 27.41 -20.66 10.84
CA VAL A 141 28.72 -20.13 10.46
C VAL A 141 29.81 -20.95 11.14
N ALA A 142 30.72 -21.52 10.34
CA ALA A 142 31.83 -22.33 10.86
C ALA A 142 32.82 -21.50 11.72
N GLU A 143 33.12 -20.27 11.30
CA GLU A 143 34.01 -19.34 12.02
C GLU A 143 33.30 -18.02 12.36
N PRO A 144 32.43 -17.99 13.39
CA PRO A 144 31.63 -16.80 13.69
C PRO A 144 32.47 -15.58 14.08
N ARG A 145 33.60 -15.78 14.75
CA ARG A 145 34.47 -14.67 15.19
C ARG A 145 35.16 -13.99 14.00
N SER A 146 35.81 -14.77 13.13
CA SER A 146 36.45 -14.28 11.90
C SER A 146 35.44 -13.53 11.02
N LEU A 147 34.28 -14.14 10.78
CA LEU A 147 33.22 -13.51 9.99
C LEU A 147 32.69 -12.22 10.65
N SER A 148 32.57 -12.18 11.99
CA SER A 148 32.12 -10.97 12.67
C SER A 148 33.10 -9.81 12.53
N ALA A 149 34.41 -10.07 12.60
CA ALA A 149 35.44 -9.06 12.40
C ALA A 149 35.40 -8.52 10.96
N PHE A 150 35.34 -9.42 9.98
CA PHE A 150 35.23 -9.09 8.56
C PHE A 150 33.96 -8.24 8.26
N LEU A 151 32.79 -8.69 8.71
CA LEU A 151 31.53 -8.00 8.44
C LEU A 151 31.37 -6.68 9.21
N ALA A 152 32.09 -6.51 10.31
CA ALA A 152 32.10 -5.27 11.09
C ALA A 152 33.18 -4.27 10.62
N SER A 153 34.01 -4.60 9.62
CA SER A 153 35.08 -3.74 9.14
C SER A 153 34.54 -2.47 8.45
N ASP A 154 35.26 -1.34 8.59
CA ASP A 154 34.88 -0.07 7.96
C ASP A 154 34.83 -0.17 6.43
N GLU A 155 35.57 -1.12 5.84
CA GLU A 155 35.60 -1.37 4.41
C GLU A 155 34.23 -1.77 3.85
N ARG A 156 33.35 -2.35 4.68
CA ARG A 156 31.99 -2.71 4.25
C ARG A 156 31.12 -1.49 3.94
N ALA A 157 31.56 -0.28 4.28
CA ALA A 157 30.93 0.98 3.90
C ALA A 157 31.52 1.61 2.62
N ALA A 158 32.59 1.06 2.05
CA ALA A 158 33.21 1.61 0.85
C ALA A 158 32.34 1.36 -0.40
N ALA A 159 32.35 2.33 -1.33
CA ALA A 159 31.62 2.20 -2.59
C ALA A 159 32.22 1.08 -3.45
N GLY A 160 31.38 0.14 -3.90
CA GLY A 160 31.84 -0.98 -4.73
C GLY A 160 32.65 -2.04 -4.00
N ALA A 161 32.72 -2.00 -2.66
CA ALA A 161 33.36 -3.05 -1.88
C ALA A 161 32.69 -4.41 -2.09
N ALA A 162 33.50 -5.47 -2.13
CA ALA A 162 32.99 -6.82 -2.00
C ALA A 162 32.22 -6.93 -0.67
N ASP A 163 31.05 -7.57 -0.67
CA ASP A 163 30.21 -7.69 0.51
C ASP A 163 29.85 -6.35 1.19
N ALA A 164 29.64 -5.28 0.42
CA ALA A 164 29.18 -3.99 0.95
C ALA A 164 27.88 -4.12 1.79
N ALA A 165 27.72 -3.23 2.76
CA ALA A 165 26.48 -3.04 3.49
C ALA A 165 25.83 -1.70 3.11
N GLU A 166 24.53 -1.72 2.87
CA GLU A 166 23.75 -0.52 2.55
C GLU A 166 22.55 -0.40 3.46
N VAL A 167 22.33 0.79 4.00
CA VAL A 167 21.27 1.10 4.96
C VAL A 167 20.47 2.30 4.47
N MET A 168 19.16 2.21 4.58
CA MET A 168 18.25 3.35 4.47
C MET A 168 17.91 3.82 5.88
N LEU A 169 18.09 5.11 6.15
CA LEU A 169 17.92 5.69 7.49
C LEU A 169 16.85 6.77 7.47
N LEU A 170 15.74 6.56 8.19
CA LEU A 170 14.74 7.61 8.42
C LEU A 170 15.30 8.61 9.41
N GLY A 171 15.87 9.69 8.90
CA GLY A 171 16.64 10.67 9.67
C GLY A 171 15.91 11.16 10.93
N PRO A 172 14.66 11.64 10.82
CA PRO A 172 13.90 12.12 11.98
C PRO A 172 13.60 11.07 13.05
N LEU A 173 13.47 9.79 12.65
CA LEU A 173 13.21 8.69 13.58
C LEU A 173 14.50 8.07 14.14
N GLY A 174 15.64 8.25 13.48
CA GLY A 174 16.86 7.52 13.77
C GLY A 174 16.73 6.00 13.59
N LEU A 175 15.74 5.56 12.79
CA LEU A 175 15.44 4.15 12.50
C LEU A 175 16.01 3.78 11.13
N GLY A 176 16.89 2.78 11.10
CA GLY A 176 17.47 2.25 9.87
C GLY A 176 16.93 0.89 9.49
N TRP A 177 16.99 0.53 8.21
CA TRP A 177 16.91 -0.85 7.75
C TRP A 177 17.95 -1.17 6.68
N ALA A 178 18.48 -2.39 6.73
CA ALA A 178 19.45 -2.86 5.76
C ALA A 178 18.78 -3.13 4.39
N GLN A 179 19.35 -2.58 3.32
CA GLN A 179 19.00 -2.91 1.94
C GLN A 179 19.90 -4.04 1.42
N VAL A 180 21.21 -3.91 1.65
CA VAL A 180 22.24 -4.92 1.34
C VAL A 180 22.87 -5.38 2.65
N GLY A 181 23.15 -6.67 2.78
CA GLY A 181 23.64 -7.25 4.05
C GLY A 181 22.54 -7.35 5.11
N ARG A 182 21.36 -7.85 4.77
CA ARG A 182 20.21 -7.88 5.69
C ARG A 182 20.38 -8.87 6.84
N SER A 183 20.95 -10.05 6.56
CA SER A 183 21.13 -11.11 7.55
C SER A 183 22.28 -10.83 8.52
N ARG A 184 23.31 -10.10 8.09
CA ARG A 184 24.47 -9.79 8.96
C ARG A 184 24.10 -8.90 10.15
N VAL A 185 23.01 -8.13 10.07
CA VAL A 185 22.54 -7.29 11.19
C VAL A 185 22.26 -8.14 12.44
N GLY A 186 21.47 -9.20 12.28
CA GLY A 186 21.15 -10.12 13.37
C GLY A 186 22.37 -10.91 13.83
N PHE A 187 23.20 -11.38 12.89
CA PHE A 187 24.45 -12.07 13.20
C PHE A 187 25.41 -11.21 14.02
N LEU A 188 25.70 -9.98 13.59
CA LEU A 188 26.61 -9.07 14.29
C LEU A 188 26.10 -8.74 15.70
N ARG A 189 24.78 -8.58 15.87
CA ARG A 189 24.17 -8.40 17.18
C ARG A 189 24.34 -9.63 18.06
N ALA A 190 24.14 -10.84 17.54
CA ALA A 190 24.37 -12.10 18.26
C ALA A 190 25.85 -12.33 18.61
N MET A 191 26.76 -11.69 17.88
CA MET A 191 28.20 -11.67 18.15
C MET A 191 28.63 -10.54 19.12
N GLY A 192 27.69 -9.71 19.58
CA GLY A 192 27.96 -8.64 20.54
C GLY A 192 28.48 -7.33 19.94
N ALA A 193 28.42 -7.16 18.62
CA ALA A 193 28.78 -5.90 18.00
C ALA A 193 27.77 -4.80 18.34
N GLU A 194 28.25 -3.56 18.50
CA GLU A 194 27.41 -2.40 18.82
C GLU A 194 26.92 -1.65 17.57
N SER A 195 27.70 -1.72 16.48
CA SER A 195 27.43 -1.00 15.24
C SER A 195 27.86 -1.78 13.99
N LEU A 196 27.29 -1.40 12.85
CA LEU A 196 27.61 -1.89 11.52
C LEU A 196 28.16 -0.74 10.67
N ALA A 197 29.31 -0.93 10.03
CA ALA A 197 29.76 -0.02 8.98
C ALA A 197 28.92 -0.24 7.71
N ALA A 198 28.32 0.83 7.19
CA ALA A 198 27.49 0.76 5.99
C ALA A 198 27.49 2.08 5.20
N ARG A 199 27.06 1.98 3.95
CA ARG A 199 26.63 3.13 3.14
C ARG A 199 25.22 3.51 3.57
N VAL A 200 25.10 4.66 4.22
CA VAL A 200 23.85 5.13 4.80
C VAL A 200 23.24 6.17 3.87
N THR A 201 22.07 5.87 3.34
CA THR A 201 21.25 6.84 2.58
C THR A 201 20.20 7.42 3.51
N ALA A 202 20.29 8.73 3.75
CA ALA A 202 19.32 9.42 4.58
C ALA A 202 17.98 9.57 3.84
N LEU A 203 16.89 9.29 4.55
CA LEU A 203 15.52 9.42 4.06
C LEU A 203 14.76 10.44 4.93
N PRO A 204 13.96 11.31 4.31
CA PRO A 204 13.08 12.19 5.07
C PRO A 204 11.93 11.39 5.68
N TYR A 205 11.33 11.94 6.73
CA TYR A 205 10.09 11.44 7.30
C TYR A 205 9.19 12.64 7.69
N PRO A 206 7.85 12.54 7.59
CA PRO A 206 6.96 13.62 7.98
C PRO A 206 7.18 14.04 9.44
N ALA A 207 6.99 15.33 9.72
CA ALA A 207 7.04 15.84 11.08
C ALA A 207 5.87 15.28 11.91
N PRO A 208 6.01 15.12 13.24
CA PRO A 208 4.96 14.55 14.07
C PRO A 208 3.61 15.27 13.96
N GLU A 209 3.63 16.60 13.79
CA GLU A 209 2.44 17.46 13.71
C GLU A 209 1.65 17.27 12.41
N GLN A 210 2.30 16.72 11.38
CA GLN A 210 1.66 16.38 10.11
C GLN A 210 0.90 15.06 10.18
N LEU A 211 1.16 14.24 11.19
CA LEU A 211 0.57 12.92 11.37
C LEU A 211 -0.52 12.98 12.44
N ALA A 212 -1.66 12.36 12.15
CA ALA A 212 -2.75 12.19 13.11
C ALA A 212 -3.19 10.73 13.16
N LEU A 213 -3.35 10.19 14.37
CA LEU A 213 -3.83 8.84 14.60
C LEU A 213 -5.28 8.86 15.02
N TYR A 214 -6.09 8.02 14.39
CA TYR A 214 -7.50 7.85 14.72
C TYR A 214 -7.82 6.38 14.96
N GLN A 215 -8.57 6.11 16.01
CA GLN A 215 -9.13 4.81 16.30
C GLN A 215 -10.59 4.79 15.87
N VAL A 216 -10.94 3.76 15.10
CA VAL A 216 -12.24 3.67 14.43
C VAL A 216 -12.78 2.25 14.56
N SER A 217 -14.09 2.11 14.76
CA SER A 217 -14.75 0.80 14.78
C SER A 217 -15.62 0.65 13.54
N VAL A 218 -15.25 -0.26 12.65
CA VAL A 218 -15.97 -0.55 11.40
C VAL A 218 -16.30 -2.04 11.36
N ALA A 219 -17.56 -2.37 11.07
CA ALA A 219 -18.04 -3.76 11.01
C ALA A 219 -17.70 -4.62 12.26
N GLY A 220 -17.67 -3.99 13.44
CA GLY A 220 -17.35 -4.66 14.71
C GLY A 220 -15.84 -4.88 14.97
N ALA A 221 -14.97 -4.49 14.03
CA ALA A 221 -13.52 -4.54 14.21
C ALA A 221 -12.97 -3.15 14.53
N THR A 222 -12.08 -3.08 15.51
CA THR A 222 -11.32 -1.86 15.81
C THR A 222 -10.11 -1.75 14.88
N GLN A 223 -10.01 -0.64 14.18
CA GLN A 223 -8.88 -0.29 13.31
C GLN A 223 -8.21 1.00 13.82
N VAL A 224 -6.94 1.18 13.48
CA VAL A 224 -6.24 2.45 13.66
C VAL A 224 -5.82 2.98 12.30
N TRP A 225 -6.17 4.22 12.02
CA TRP A 225 -5.84 4.92 10.78
C TRP A 225 -4.87 6.06 11.07
N CYS A 226 -3.93 6.26 10.15
CA CYS A 226 -2.98 7.36 10.19
C CYS A 226 -3.27 8.31 9.03
N VAL A 227 -3.41 9.59 9.35
CA VAL A 227 -3.66 10.66 8.38
C VAL A 227 -2.45 11.58 8.32
N LEU A 228 -1.99 11.87 7.10
CA LEU A 228 -0.92 12.79 6.78
C LEU A 228 -1.49 14.07 6.17
N ASP A 229 -1.08 15.22 6.71
CA ASP A 229 -1.44 16.58 6.27
C ASP A 229 -2.96 16.80 6.14
N ASN A 230 -3.75 16.18 7.02
CA ASN A 230 -5.23 16.20 6.97
C ASN A 230 -5.79 15.84 5.58
N ARG A 231 -5.10 14.97 4.83
CA ARG A 231 -5.49 14.64 3.46
C ARG A 231 -5.31 13.18 3.13
N ARG A 232 -4.11 12.65 3.29
CA ARG A 232 -3.79 11.27 2.89
C ARG A 232 -4.01 10.35 4.08
N LEU A 233 -4.84 9.33 3.92
CA LEU A 233 -5.15 8.36 4.95
C LEU A 233 -4.56 7.00 4.58
N ARG A 234 -3.98 6.31 5.57
CA ARG A 234 -3.57 4.91 5.48
C ARG A 234 -4.05 4.15 6.71
N ALA A 235 -4.62 2.96 6.52
CA ALA A 235 -4.91 2.06 7.62
C ALA A 235 -3.62 1.38 8.11
N LEU A 236 -3.42 1.31 9.43
CA LEU A 236 -2.24 0.68 10.02
C LEU A 236 -2.46 -0.84 10.09
N SER A 237 -1.61 -1.60 9.40
CA SER A 237 -1.68 -3.07 9.40
C SER A 237 -1.17 -3.70 10.69
N ALA A 238 -0.23 -3.04 11.38
CA ALA A 238 0.32 -3.50 12.65
C ALA A 238 0.26 -2.41 13.74
N PRO A 239 -0.94 -2.00 14.21
CA PRO A 239 -1.09 -0.92 15.20
C PRO A 239 -0.30 -1.16 16.49
N SER A 240 -0.13 -2.42 16.90
CA SER A 240 0.64 -2.81 18.08
C SER A 240 2.14 -2.49 17.99
N LEU A 241 2.67 -2.33 16.77
CA LEU A 241 4.05 -1.92 16.50
C LEU A 241 4.13 -0.43 16.12
N SER A 242 3.20 0.04 15.29
CA SER A 242 3.19 1.41 14.77
C SER A 242 2.85 2.45 15.84
N VAL A 243 1.81 2.24 16.64
CA VAL A 243 1.32 3.25 17.58
C VAL A 243 2.37 3.59 18.65
N PRO A 244 3.02 2.62 19.34
CA PRO A 244 4.06 2.95 20.31
C PRO A 244 5.23 3.73 19.70
N LEU A 245 5.64 3.39 18.47
CA LEU A 245 6.70 4.09 17.75
C LEU A 245 6.30 5.54 17.43
N LEU A 246 5.12 5.75 16.83
CA LEU A 246 4.65 7.07 16.43
C LEU A 246 4.36 7.97 17.63
N THR A 247 3.81 7.42 18.71
CA THR A 247 3.61 8.18 19.95
C THR A 247 4.94 8.58 20.58
N ALA A 248 5.95 7.72 20.57
CA ALA A 248 7.29 8.07 21.05
C ALA A 248 8.00 9.10 20.15
N TYR A 249 7.65 9.15 18.86
CA TYR A 249 8.11 10.16 17.91
C TYR A 249 7.48 11.54 18.16
N GLY A 250 6.34 11.59 18.86
CA GLY A 250 5.63 12.83 19.19
C GLY A 250 4.25 12.94 18.56
N VAL A 251 3.79 11.92 17.82
CA VAL A 251 2.43 11.89 17.26
C VAL A 251 1.42 11.68 18.39
N VAL A 252 0.35 12.47 18.41
CA VAL A 252 -0.70 12.35 19.42
C VAL A 252 -1.29 10.93 19.38
N ALA A 253 -1.55 10.36 20.56
CA ALA A 253 -2.14 9.04 20.70
C ALA A 253 -3.48 8.95 19.93
N PRO A 254 -3.92 7.74 19.51
CA PRO A 254 -5.12 7.57 18.70
C PRO A 254 -6.34 8.27 19.30
N GLN A 255 -6.97 9.14 18.50
CA GLN A 255 -8.16 9.89 18.87
C GLN A 255 -9.42 9.30 18.22
N ALA A 256 -10.61 9.72 18.66
CA ALA A 256 -11.84 9.35 17.99
C ALA A 256 -11.89 9.93 16.56
N TRP A 257 -12.52 9.20 15.64
CA TRP A 257 -12.72 9.68 14.27
C TRP A 257 -13.49 11.01 14.25
N PRO A 258 -12.96 12.09 13.64
CA PRO A 258 -13.62 13.39 13.66
C PRO A 258 -14.89 13.43 12.84
N ALA A 259 -15.92 14.11 13.34
CA ALA A 259 -17.23 14.23 12.68
C ALA A 259 -17.18 15.04 11.36
N GLN A 260 -16.14 15.87 11.16
CA GLN A 260 -15.97 16.59 9.89
C GLN A 260 -15.52 15.69 8.73
N TRP A 261 -14.99 14.50 9.01
CA TRP A 261 -14.57 13.56 7.98
C TRP A 261 -15.72 12.65 7.55
N PRO A 262 -15.65 12.03 6.36
CA PRO A 262 -16.64 11.05 5.91
C PRO A 262 -16.91 9.93 6.91
N ASP A 263 -18.06 9.29 6.78
CA ASP A 263 -18.42 8.16 7.62
C ASP A 263 -17.34 7.06 7.52
N PRO A 264 -16.87 6.50 8.65
CA PRO A 264 -15.93 5.39 8.66
C PRO A 264 -16.21 4.25 7.70
N VAL A 265 -17.48 3.90 7.49
CA VAL A 265 -17.89 2.81 6.59
C VAL A 265 -17.57 3.17 5.13
N GLU A 266 -17.78 4.43 4.73
CA GLU A 266 -17.45 4.91 3.38
C GLU A 266 -15.92 4.93 3.17
N VAL A 267 -15.16 5.33 4.21
CA VAL A 267 -13.69 5.35 4.17
C VAL A 267 -13.09 3.94 4.10
N ASP A 268 -13.61 3.00 4.91
CA ASP A 268 -13.16 1.60 4.92
C ASP A 268 -13.44 0.90 3.58
N ALA A 269 -14.57 1.20 2.94
CA ALA A 269 -14.87 0.69 1.60
C ALA A 269 -13.83 1.16 0.56
N GLU A 270 -13.44 2.44 0.58
CA GLU A 270 -12.39 2.95 -0.31
C GLU A 270 -11.00 2.41 0.03
N LEU A 271 -10.70 2.21 1.32
CA LEU A 271 -9.48 1.53 1.74
C LEU A 271 -9.44 0.10 1.22
N GLY A 272 -10.56 -0.62 1.24
CA GLY A 272 -10.70 -1.94 0.64
C GLY A 272 -10.38 -1.95 -0.86
N LEU A 273 -10.91 -0.97 -1.60
CA LEU A 273 -10.59 -0.79 -3.03
C LEU A 273 -9.11 -0.45 -3.25
N ALA A 274 -8.53 0.42 -2.42
CA ALA A 274 -7.12 0.79 -2.49
C ALA A 274 -6.17 -0.39 -2.16
N ARG A 275 -6.60 -1.32 -1.29
CA ARG A 275 -5.88 -2.57 -1.01
C ARG A 275 -5.89 -3.55 -2.18
N ALA A 276 -7.00 -3.62 -2.91
CA ALA A 276 -7.14 -4.49 -4.08
C ALA A 276 -6.43 -3.94 -5.34
N GLY A 277 -6.17 -2.63 -5.39
CA GLY A 277 -5.47 -1.98 -6.49
C GLY A 277 -3.96 -2.23 -6.50
N LYS A 278 -3.30 -1.89 -7.62
CA LYS A 278 -1.83 -1.94 -7.77
C LYS A 278 -1.10 -0.69 -7.22
N GLY A 279 -1.82 0.22 -6.57
CA GLY A 279 -1.31 1.52 -6.10
C GLY A 279 -0.91 1.52 -4.63
N ALA A 280 -0.45 2.67 -4.13
CA ALA A 280 -0.26 2.87 -2.70
C ALA A 280 -1.60 2.64 -1.96
N HIS A 281 -1.55 1.93 -0.84
CA HIS A 281 -2.72 1.68 0.03
C HIS A 281 -3.12 2.94 0.81
N GLU A 282 -3.36 4.02 0.07
CA GLU A 282 -3.64 5.37 0.57
C GLU A 282 -4.96 5.88 -0.03
N VAL A 283 -5.73 6.58 0.79
CA VAL A 283 -6.97 7.24 0.37
C VAL A 283 -6.80 8.74 0.55
N ASP A 284 -7.13 9.52 -0.48
CA ASP A 284 -7.19 10.98 -0.39
C ASP A 284 -8.58 11.39 0.13
N LEU A 285 -8.63 11.83 1.39
CA LEU A 285 -9.86 12.20 2.08
C LEU A 285 -10.60 13.35 1.40
N VAL A 286 -9.88 14.33 0.85
CA VAL A 286 -10.52 15.47 0.16
C VAL A 286 -11.20 14.99 -1.11
N ARG A 287 -10.49 14.17 -1.90
CA ARG A 287 -11.08 13.57 -3.11
C ARG A 287 -12.25 12.65 -2.78
N LEU A 288 -12.19 11.94 -1.66
CA LEU A 288 -13.27 11.09 -1.19
C LEU A 288 -14.51 11.91 -0.83
N VAL A 289 -14.35 13.01 -0.07
CA VAL A 289 -15.45 13.94 0.23
C VAL A 289 -16.09 14.44 -1.06
N ASP A 290 -15.31 14.89 -2.04
CA ASP A 290 -15.83 15.35 -3.34
C ASP A 290 -16.55 14.23 -4.12
N LYS A 291 -16.05 12.99 -4.03
CA LYS A 291 -16.66 11.82 -4.67
C LYS A 291 -18.02 11.50 -4.03
N ILE A 292 -18.09 11.52 -2.70
CA ILE A 292 -19.32 11.27 -1.94
C ILE A 292 -20.35 12.37 -2.22
N GLN A 293 -19.93 13.64 -2.21
CA GLN A 293 -20.82 14.76 -2.50
C GLN A 293 -21.39 14.67 -3.93
N ARG A 294 -20.56 14.36 -4.94
CA ARG A 294 -21.02 14.14 -6.32
C ARG A 294 -21.98 12.96 -6.43
N SER A 295 -21.70 11.87 -5.71
CA SER A 295 -22.59 10.70 -5.67
C SER A 295 -23.94 11.08 -5.09
N ARG A 296 -23.98 11.73 -3.92
CA ARG A 296 -25.22 12.21 -3.27
C ARG A 296 -25.99 13.21 -4.13
N ALA A 297 -25.29 14.15 -4.78
CA ALA A 297 -25.90 15.10 -5.71
C ALA A 297 -26.50 14.42 -6.94
N GLY A 298 -25.87 13.35 -7.45
CA GLY A 298 -26.38 12.53 -8.53
C GLY A 298 -27.57 11.63 -8.12
N GLU A 299 -27.70 11.32 -6.83
CA GLU A 299 -28.83 10.55 -6.29
C GLU A 299 -30.07 11.39 -5.97
N ALA A 300 -29.92 12.72 -5.87
CA ALA A 300 -31.04 13.61 -5.71
C ALA A 300 -32.05 13.47 -6.87
N TRP A 301 -33.32 13.34 -6.53
CA TRP A 301 -34.42 13.30 -7.50
C TRP A 301 -34.68 14.71 -8.02
N SER A 302 -34.73 14.87 -9.35
CA SER A 302 -35.19 16.12 -9.97
C SER A 302 -36.24 15.83 -11.03
N SER A 303 -37.16 16.78 -11.20
CA SER A 303 -38.14 16.78 -12.29
C SER A 303 -37.39 16.87 -13.62
N ALA A 304 -37.65 15.93 -14.53
CA ALA A 304 -37.00 15.86 -15.83
C ALA A 304 -38.00 15.83 -16.96
N SER A 305 -37.66 16.49 -18.07
CA SER A 305 -38.37 16.32 -19.33
C SER A 305 -37.98 14.97 -19.97
N LEU A 306 -38.91 14.30 -20.65
CA LEU A 306 -38.67 13.05 -21.38
C LEU A 306 -37.47 13.12 -22.36
N MET A 307 -37.19 14.32 -22.87
CA MET A 307 -36.08 14.58 -23.79
C MET A 307 -34.69 14.57 -23.12
N GLN A 308 -34.63 14.64 -21.78
CA GLN A 308 -33.37 14.70 -20.99
C GLN A 308 -32.95 13.34 -20.42
N LEU A 309 -33.71 12.27 -20.74
CA LEU A 309 -33.44 10.91 -20.29
C LEU A 309 -32.72 10.13 -21.39
N HIS A 310 -31.39 10.05 -21.32
CA HIS A 310 -30.54 9.32 -22.28
C HIS A 310 -30.91 7.82 -22.41
N THR A 311 -31.56 7.24 -21.40
CA THR A 311 -31.95 5.82 -21.41
C THR A 311 -33.35 5.57 -21.96
N TRP A 312 -34.09 6.62 -22.35
CA TRP A 312 -35.44 6.43 -22.89
C TRP A 312 -35.39 6.18 -24.40
N VAL A 313 -35.58 4.93 -24.80
CA VAL A 313 -35.86 4.56 -26.20
C VAL A 313 -37.38 4.58 -26.36
N PRO A 314 -37.97 5.58 -27.04
CA PRO A 314 -39.41 5.61 -27.22
C PRO A 314 -39.82 4.42 -28.09
N ARG A 315 -40.73 3.57 -27.63
CA ARG A 315 -41.35 2.53 -28.45
C ARG A 315 -42.38 3.20 -29.37
N TRP A 316 -41.90 3.99 -30.32
CA TRP A 316 -42.70 4.84 -31.23
C TRP A 316 -43.85 4.09 -31.87
N ARG A 317 -43.66 2.81 -32.22
CA ARG A 317 -44.71 1.95 -32.78
C ARG A 317 -45.91 1.79 -31.85
N PHE A 318 -45.68 1.60 -30.56
CA PHE A 318 -46.74 1.49 -29.56
C PHE A 318 -47.42 2.84 -29.33
N PHE A 319 -46.63 3.91 -29.23
CA PHE A 319 -47.15 5.26 -29.04
C PHE A 319 -48.02 5.72 -30.22
N LEU A 320 -47.52 5.56 -31.45
CA LEU A 320 -48.24 5.86 -32.68
C LEU A 320 -49.51 5.00 -32.83
N ALA A 321 -49.42 3.69 -32.54
CA ALA A 321 -50.58 2.82 -32.62
C ALA A 321 -51.67 3.19 -31.60
N SER A 322 -51.30 3.54 -30.36
CA SER A 322 -52.26 3.78 -29.29
C SER A 322 -52.83 5.21 -29.28
N PHE A 323 -52.02 6.23 -29.60
CA PHE A 323 -52.44 7.63 -29.54
C PHE A 323 -52.90 8.20 -30.88
N ILE A 324 -52.48 7.62 -32.01
CA ILE A 324 -52.88 8.08 -33.34
C ILE A 324 -53.73 7.03 -34.04
N GLY A 325 -53.28 5.77 -34.06
CA GLY A 325 -53.99 4.68 -34.74
C GLY A 325 -55.37 4.39 -34.13
N LEU A 326 -55.44 4.19 -32.80
CA LEU A 326 -56.68 3.83 -32.13
C LEU A 326 -57.75 4.93 -32.18
N PRO A 327 -57.44 6.22 -31.94
CA PRO A 327 -58.42 7.30 -32.10
C PRO A 327 -58.84 7.51 -33.55
N ALA A 328 -57.92 7.40 -34.52
CA ALA A 328 -58.26 7.50 -35.94
C ALA A 328 -59.19 6.37 -36.39
N ALA A 329 -58.95 5.14 -35.91
CA ALA A 329 -59.83 4.00 -36.18
C ALA A 329 -61.22 4.20 -35.55
N LEU A 330 -61.28 4.66 -34.28
CA LEU A 330 -62.55 4.97 -33.61
C LEU A 330 -63.32 6.09 -34.30
N LEU A 331 -62.63 7.14 -34.77
CA LEU A 331 -63.21 8.21 -35.57
C LEU A 331 -63.77 7.72 -36.90
N LEU A 332 -63.03 6.85 -37.59
CA LEU A 332 -63.47 6.25 -38.85
C LEU A 332 -64.72 5.38 -38.65
N ILE A 333 -64.74 4.58 -37.59
CA ILE A 333 -65.89 3.74 -37.21
C ILE A 333 -67.10 4.63 -36.87
N ALA A 334 -66.90 5.70 -36.08
CA ALA A 334 -67.96 6.64 -35.73
C ALA A 334 -68.52 7.36 -36.98
N ALA A 335 -67.66 7.77 -37.91
CA ALA A 335 -68.07 8.40 -39.16
C ALA A 335 -68.88 7.48 -40.09
N LEU A 336 -68.64 6.16 -40.03
CA LEU A 336 -69.37 5.16 -40.80
C LEU A 336 -70.68 4.73 -40.12
N ALA A 337 -70.79 4.84 -38.80
CA ALA A 337 -71.94 4.37 -38.04
C ALA A 337 -73.01 5.44 -37.76
N LEU A 338 -72.66 6.74 -37.82
CA LEU A 338 -73.57 7.83 -37.45
C LEU A 338 -74.09 8.59 -38.68
N PRO A 339 -75.43 8.74 -38.85
CA PRO A 339 -76.04 9.30 -40.06
C PRO A 339 -76.03 10.85 -40.12
N GLY A 340 -75.66 11.56 -39.04
CA GLY A 340 -75.69 13.02 -38.95
C GLY A 340 -74.31 13.69 -38.83
N ARG A 341 -74.05 14.73 -39.63
CA ARG A 341 -72.77 15.50 -39.60
C ARG A 341 -72.45 16.16 -38.25
N VAL A 342 -73.47 16.48 -37.45
CA VAL A 342 -73.31 17.18 -36.16
C VAL A 342 -72.96 16.21 -35.03
N GLU A 343 -73.55 15.02 -35.02
CA GLU A 343 -73.25 13.96 -34.03
C GLU A 343 -71.83 13.41 -34.22
N ALA A 344 -71.42 13.21 -35.48
CA ALA A 344 -70.05 12.83 -35.81
C ALA A 344 -69.02 13.87 -35.35
N ALA A 345 -69.33 15.17 -35.48
CA ALA A 345 -68.46 16.26 -35.02
C ALA A 345 -68.35 16.32 -33.49
N ALA A 346 -69.44 16.06 -32.76
CA ALA A 346 -69.44 16.03 -31.29
C ALA A 346 -68.63 14.84 -30.74
N VAL A 347 -68.76 13.65 -31.34
CA VAL A 347 -67.96 12.48 -30.97
C VAL A 347 -66.48 12.70 -31.28
N ALA A 348 -66.17 13.34 -32.42
CA ALA A 348 -64.80 13.69 -32.76
C ALA A 348 -64.17 14.69 -31.78
N ALA A 349 -64.93 15.71 -31.36
CA ALA A 349 -64.48 16.67 -30.37
C ALA A 349 -64.26 16.02 -29.00
N ALA A 350 -65.17 15.13 -28.57
CA ALA A 350 -65.04 14.41 -27.30
C ALA A 350 -63.84 13.44 -27.29
N LEU A 351 -63.61 12.71 -28.39
CA LEU A 351 -62.44 11.83 -28.54
C LEU A 351 -61.13 12.64 -28.62
N GLY A 352 -61.13 13.77 -29.33
CA GLY A 352 -59.99 14.69 -29.38
C GLY A 352 -59.66 15.29 -28.01
N PHE A 353 -60.69 15.70 -27.25
CA PHE A 353 -60.52 16.24 -25.90
C PHE A 353 -60.05 15.17 -24.91
N ALA A 354 -60.64 13.97 -24.95
CA ALA A 354 -60.21 12.84 -24.12
C ALA A 354 -58.77 12.41 -24.46
N GLY A 355 -58.43 12.36 -25.75
CA GLY A 355 -57.06 12.09 -26.21
C GLY A 355 -56.06 13.16 -25.76
N GLY A 356 -56.44 14.44 -25.85
CA GLY A 356 -55.63 15.57 -25.37
C GLY A 356 -55.47 15.60 -23.85
N ALA A 357 -56.53 15.29 -23.10
CA ALA A 357 -56.51 15.22 -21.64
C ALA A 357 -55.68 14.02 -21.15
N ILE A 358 -55.78 12.86 -21.79
CA ILE A 358 -54.94 11.70 -21.51
C ILE A 358 -53.48 12.01 -21.88
N ALA A 359 -53.22 12.70 -22.99
CA ALA A 359 -51.86 13.13 -23.35
C ALA A 359 -51.28 14.18 -22.38
N ALA A 360 -52.10 15.08 -21.83
CA ALA A 360 -51.70 16.06 -20.82
C ALA A 360 -51.50 15.44 -19.43
N LEU A 361 -52.29 14.42 -19.07
CA LEU A 361 -52.11 13.64 -17.84
C LEU A 361 -50.96 12.61 -17.97
N ALA A 362 -50.69 12.16 -19.19
CA ALA A 362 -49.52 11.34 -19.53
C ALA A 362 -48.28 12.19 -19.84
N ALA A 363 -48.37 13.53 -19.82
CA ALA A 363 -47.22 14.41 -19.78
C ALA A 363 -46.48 14.10 -18.47
N PRO A 364 -45.32 13.45 -18.51
CA PRO A 364 -44.85 12.79 -17.32
C PRO A 364 -44.21 13.81 -16.39
N TRP A 365 -44.65 13.84 -15.14
CA TRP A 365 -43.82 14.31 -14.03
C TRP A 365 -42.80 13.22 -13.70
N ILE A 366 -41.92 12.87 -14.64
CA ILE A 366 -40.87 11.90 -14.40
C ILE A 366 -39.85 12.54 -13.46
N TYR A 367 -39.86 12.06 -12.23
CA TYR A 367 -38.73 12.21 -11.34
C TYR A 367 -37.72 11.14 -11.70
N ALA A 368 -36.50 11.55 -12.00
CA ALA A 368 -35.38 10.65 -12.14
C ALA A 368 -34.23 11.14 -11.26
N ARG A 369 -33.37 10.22 -10.85
CA ARG A 369 -32.14 10.61 -10.16
C ARG A 369 -31.28 11.40 -11.14
N ARG A 370 -30.69 12.51 -10.68
CA ARG A 370 -29.84 13.41 -11.50
C ARG A 370 -28.75 12.70 -12.28
N LYS A 371 -28.19 11.59 -11.77
CA LYS A 371 -27.19 10.79 -12.49
C LYS A 371 -27.69 10.19 -13.83
N PHE A 372 -29.00 10.15 -14.03
CA PHE A 372 -29.64 9.69 -15.27
C PHE A 372 -30.19 10.84 -16.13
N LEU A 373 -29.90 12.09 -15.74
CA LEU A 373 -30.35 13.31 -16.43
C LEU A 373 -29.14 14.02 -17.03
N SER A 374 -29.12 14.14 -18.35
CA SER A 374 -28.16 14.97 -19.09
C SER A 374 -28.82 15.49 -20.35
#